data_AF-A0A7S2GG28-F1
#
_entry.id   AF-A0A7S2GG28-F1
#
_cell.length_a   1.000
_cell.length_b   1.000
_cell.length_c   1.000
_cell.angle_alpha   90.00
_cell.angle_beta   90.00
_cell.angle_gamma   90.00
#
_symmetry.space_group_name_H-M   'P 1'
#
loop_
_entity.id
_entity.type
_entity.pdbx_description
1 polymer ?
#
loop_
_entity_poly.entity_id
_entity_poly.type
_entity_poly.pdbx_seq_one_letter_code
_entity_poly.pdbx_strand_id
1 'polypeptide(L)'
;ATEIFSQDASVLGWTCGNLVAPARDVAQFFYELLGPTPSIVSAESVAQMSQMSTLDHGWQAGRLDYGLGLMIQNVNPQKQVRPPLDDPGSYLGHGGFTYAYMSDSGWFPY
;
A
#
# COMPACT_ATOMS: atom_id res chain seq x y z
N ALA A 1 5.40 20.53 -18.22
CA ALA A 1 4.31 19.62 -17.86
C ALA A 1 4.71 18.24 -18.32
N THR A 2 4.85 17.27 -17.40
CA THR A 2 5.12 15.87 -17.75
C THR A 2 3.84 15.27 -18.31
N GLU A 3 3.91 14.75 -19.53
CA GLU A 3 2.79 14.07 -20.18
C GLU A 3 2.51 12.77 -19.42
N ILE A 4 1.35 12.68 -18.78
CA ILE A 4 0.86 11.41 -18.25
C ILE A 4 0.40 10.63 -19.49
N PHE A 5 1.20 9.67 -19.94
CA PHE A 5 0.86 8.76 -21.04
C PHE A 5 -0.59 8.30 -20.91
N SER A 6 -1.29 8.10 -22.04
CA SER A 6 -2.64 7.53 -22.03
C SER A 6 -2.59 6.14 -21.40
N GLN A 7 -2.79 6.07 -20.09
CA GLN A 7 -2.89 4.81 -19.37
C GLN A 7 -4.16 4.12 -19.86
N ASP A 8 -3.95 3.04 -20.61
CA ASP A 8 -5.04 2.13 -20.92
C ASP A 8 -5.49 1.48 -19.62
N ALA A 9 -6.81 1.53 -19.36
CA ALA A 9 -7.42 0.89 -18.20
C ALA A 9 -7.14 -0.62 -18.15
N SER A 10 -6.67 -1.24 -19.23
CA SER A 10 -6.13 -2.60 -19.24
C SER A 10 -4.95 -2.80 -18.28
N VAL A 11 -4.26 -1.73 -17.84
CA VAL A 11 -3.27 -1.82 -16.76
C VAL A 11 -3.89 -2.28 -15.45
N LEU A 12 -5.16 -1.95 -15.19
CA LEU A 12 -5.95 -2.46 -14.07
C LEU A 12 -6.47 -3.89 -14.34
N GLY A 13 -5.89 -4.60 -15.32
CA GLY A 13 -6.16 -5.99 -15.62
C GLY A 13 -5.67 -6.92 -14.51
N TRP A 14 -5.56 -8.22 -14.82
CA TRP A 14 -5.39 -9.31 -13.84
C TRP A 14 -4.42 -9.00 -12.68
N THR A 15 -3.29 -8.35 -12.95
CA THR A 15 -2.21 -8.14 -11.98
C THR A 15 -2.35 -6.88 -11.10
N CYS A 16 -3.16 -5.89 -11.47
CA CYS A 16 -3.12 -4.57 -10.82
C CYS A 16 -4.51 -4.09 -10.34
N GLY A 17 -5.27 -4.97 -9.68
CA GLY A 17 -6.53 -4.57 -9.03
C GLY A 17 -7.71 -5.53 -9.16
N ASN A 18 -7.49 -6.80 -9.56
CA ASN A 18 -8.55 -7.80 -9.73
C ASN A 18 -8.57 -8.90 -8.65
N LEU A 19 -7.76 -8.79 -7.60
CA LEU A 19 -7.85 -9.71 -6.47
C LEU A 19 -9.19 -9.53 -5.74
N VAL A 20 -9.94 -10.60 -5.58
CA VAL A 20 -11.13 -10.65 -4.72
C VAL A 20 -10.88 -11.65 -3.60
N ALA A 21 -10.88 -11.20 -2.36
CA ALA A 21 -10.61 -12.01 -1.18
C ALA A 21 -11.43 -11.51 0.02
N PRO A 22 -11.80 -12.39 0.97
CA PRO A 22 -12.41 -11.97 2.22
C PRO A 22 -11.41 -11.21 3.10
N ALA A 23 -11.89 -10.28 3.93
CA ALA A 23 -11.05 -9.44 4.78
C ALA A 23 -10.11 -10.25 5.70
N ARG A 24 -10.54 -11.43 6.15
CA ARG A 24 -9.73 -12.34 6.97
C ARG A 24 -8.45 -12.79 6.23
N ASP A 25 -8.59 -13.20 4.97
CA ASP A 25 -7.46 -13.72 4.20
C ASP A 25 -6.49 -12.60 3.86
N VAL A 26 -7.00 -11.39 3.60
CA VAL A 26 -6.17 -10.19 3.39
C VAL A 26 -5.41 -9.82 4.67
N ALA A 27 -6.07 -9.86 5.83
CA ALA A 27 -5.42 -9.60 7.12
C ALA A 27 -4.33 -10.65 7.44
N GLN A 28 -4.62 -11.93 7.17
CA GLN A 28 -3.65 -13.01 7.32
C GLN A 28 -2.45 -12.81 6.39
N PHE A 29 -2.68 -12.46 5.13
CA PHE A 29 -1.63 -12.16 4.17
C PHE A 29 -0.68 -11.06 4.66
N PHE A 30 -1.21 -9.91 5.11
CA PHE A 30 -0.35 -8.83 5.61
C PHE A 30 0.38 -9.21 6.91
N TYR A 31 -0.25 -9.98 7.79
CA TYR A 31 0.41 -10.49 8.99
C TYR A 31 1.55 -11.46 8.66
N GLU A 32 1.35 -12.37 7.71
CA GLU A 32 2.38 -13.32 7.26
C GLU A 32 3.45 -12.66 6.37
N LEU A 33 3.16 -11.52 5.75
CA LEU A 33 4.13 -10.75 4.95
C LEU A 33 4.98 -9.81 5.80
N LEU A 34 4.39 -9.12 6.77
CA LEU A 34 5.01 -7.97 7.47
C LEU A 34 5.07 -8.12 9.00
N GLY A 35 4.38 -9.11 9.56
CA GLY A 35 4.30 -9.31 11.00
C GLY A 35 5.62 -9.74 11.65
N PRO A 36 5.59 -10.14 12.93
CA PRO A 36 6.80 -10.47 13.69
C PRO A 36 7.65 -11.59 13.10
N THR A 37 7.01 -12.51 12.34
CA THR A 37 7.67 -13.66 11.72
C THR A 37 7.23 -13.78 10.25
N PRO A 38 7.75 -12.95 9.34
CA PRO A 38 7.38 -13.00 7.92
C PRO A 38 7.72 -14.35 7.28
N SER A 39 6.81 -14.89 6.48
CA SER A 39 6.94 -16.23 5.90
C SER A 39 6.59 -16.34 4.41
N ILE A 40 6.09 -15.28 3.78
CA ILE A 40 5.66 -15.32 2.37
C ILE A 40 6.83 -15.16 1.40
N VAL A 41 7.73 -14.23 1.67
CA VAL A 41 8.92 -13.93 0.86
C VAL A 41 10.17 -13.84 1.74
N SER A 42 11.35 -13.76 1.13
CA SER A 42 12.60 -13.61 1.89
C SER A 42 12.62 -12.28 2.68
N ALA A 43 13.39 -12.25 3.76
CA ALA A 43 13.60 -11.02 4.52
C ALA A 43 14.19 -9.89 3.66
N GLU A 44 15.03 -10.23 2.67
CA GLU A 44 15.55 -9.25 1.71
C GLU A 44 14.44 -8.66 0.84
N SER A 45 13.50 -9.47 0.36
CA SER A 45 12.34 -8.99 -0.40
C SER A 45 11.45 -8.09 0.46
N VAL A 46 11.16 -8.46 1.72
CA VAL A 46 10.42 -7.59 2.65
C VAL A 46 11.15 -6.26 2.85
N ALA A 47 12.47 -6.29 3.01
CA ALA A 47 13.28 -5.08 3.16
C ALA A 47 13.18 -4.18 1.92
N GLN A 48 13.25 -4.75 0.71
CA GLN A 48 13.09 -4.00 -0.54
C GLN A 48 11.67 -3.44 -0.70
N MET A 49 10.63 -4.22 -0.38
CA MET A 49 9.24 -3.74 -0.40
C MET A 49 9.01 -2.58 0.57
N SER A 50 9.74 -2.58 1.70
CA SER A 50 9.62 -1.59 2.77
C SER A 50 10.55 -0.38 2.61
N GLN A 51 11.38 -0.33 1.56
CA GLN A 51 12.19 0.84 1.24
C GLN A 51 11.31 1.95 0.68
N MET A 52 10.89 2.85 1.57
CA MET A 52 9.97 3.93 1.22
C MET A 52 10.69 5.07 0.52
N SER A 53 10.08 5.58 -0.55
CA SER A 53 10.40 6.86 -1.16
C SER A 53 9.13 7.70 -1.27
N THR A 54 9.24 8.99 -1.02
CA THR A 54 8.10 9.89 -1.24
C THR A 54 7.91 10.06 -2.75
N LEU A 55 6.71 9.77 -3.24
CA LEU A 55 6.37 9.99 -4.64
C LEU A 55 6.56 11.47 -4.99
N ASP A 56 7.19 11.78 -6.11
CA ASP A 56 7.39 13.15 -6.61
C ASP A 56 6.40 13.52 -7.75
N HIS A 57 5.68 12.52 -8.25
CA HIS A 57 4.72 12.63 -9.34
C HIS A 57 3.42 11.85 -9.06
N GLY A 58 2.36 12.17 -9.80
CA GLY A 58 1.04 11.52 -9.68
C GLY A 58 0.11 12.13 -8.64
N TRP A 59 -0.97 11.41 -8.31
CA TRP A 59 -2.09 11.90 -7.48
C TRP A 59 -1.72 12.21 -6.02
N GLN A 60 -0.60 11.68 -5.52
CA GLN A 60 -0.06 11.97 -4.17
C GLN A 60 1.39 12.44 -4.18
N ALA A 61 1.79 13.17 -5.23
CA ALA A 61 3.10 13.80 -5.27
C ALA A 61 3.38 14.62 -4.00
N GLY A 62 4.51 14.36 -3.35
CA GLY A 62 4.97 14.96 -2.11
C GLY A 62 4.24 14.50 -0.84
N ARG A 63 3.31 13.54 -0.93
CA ARG A 63 2.37 13.21 0.16
C ARG A 63 2.30 11.73 0.53
N LEU A 64 2.77 10.83 -0.33
CA LEU A 64 2.72 9.40 -0.10
C LEU A 64 4.12 8.80 -0.08
N ASP A 65 4.45 8.12 1.02
CA ASP A 65 5.60 7.24 1.10
C ASP A 65 5.22 5.88 0.54
N TYR A 66 5.95 5.46 -0.49
CA TYR A 66 5.63 4.29 -1.29
C TYR A 66 6.89 3.46 -1.54
N GLY A 67 6.78 2.15 -1.40
CA GLY A 67 7.82 1.16 -1.69
C GLY A 67 7.40 0.24 -2.84
N LEU A 68 7.90 -1.01 -2.87
CA LEU A 68 7.49 -1.97 -3.90
C LEU A 68 6.13 -2.59 -3.55
N GLY A 69 5.05 -1.89 -3.91
CA GLY A 69 3.67 -2.35 -3.70
C GLY A 69 3.12 -2.11 -2.28
N LEU A 70 3.85 -1.39 -1.44
CA LEU A 70 3.44 -0.99 -0.09
C LEU A 70 3.44 0.54 0.02
N MET A 71 2.54 1.06 0.84
CA MET A 71 2.47 2.45 1.23
C MET A 71 2.23 2.62 2.72
N ILE A 72 2.68 3.76 3.25
CA ILE A 72 2.33 4.17 4.61
C ILE A 72 1.03 4.96 4.55
N GLN A 73 0.01 4.44 5.21
CA GLN A 73 -1.30 5.08 5.34
C GLN A 73 -1.65 5.27 6.81
N ASN A 74 -2.69 6.05 7.08
CA ASN A 74 -3.20 6.27 8.41
C ASN A 74 -4.72 6.18 8.44
N VAL A 75 -5.27 5.56 9.48
CA VAL A 75 -6.72 5.39 9.63
C VAL A 75 -7.47 6.68 9.97
N ASN A 76 -6.75 7.75 10.34
CA ASN A 76 -7.31 9.08 10.59
C ASN A 76 -7.43 9.85 9.25
N PRO A 77 -8.63 9.99 8.67
CA PRO A 77 -8.81 10.68 7.38
C PRO A 77 -8.59 12.19 7.47
N GLN A 78 -8.56 12.76 8.68
CA GLN A 78 -8.26 14.18 8.89
C GLN A 78 -6.75 14.47 8.90
N LYS A 79 -5.89 13.46 8.88
CA LYS A 79 -4.44 13.66 8.88
C LYS A 79 -3.99 14.24 7.53
N GLN A 80 -3.74 15.54 7.52
CA GLN A 80 -3.35 16.30 6.31
C GLN A 80 -1.85 16.21 5.97
N VAL A 81 -1.07 15.61 6.86
CA VAL A 81 0.39 15.45 6.69
C VAL A 81 0.70 13.99 6.39
N ARG A 82 1.76 13.77 5.62
CA ARG A 82 2.34 12.46 5.37
C ARG A 82 2.58 11.75 6.71
N PRO A 83 1.91 10.62 6.98
CA PRO A 83 2.03 9.96 8.28
C PRO A 83 3.40 9.30 8.41
N PRO A 84 4.10 9.47 9.54
CA PRO A 84 5.22 8.59 9.84
C PRO A 84 4.68 7.20 10.20
N LEU A 85 5.49 6.16 9.96
CA LEU A 85 5.08 4.78 10.24
C LEU A 85 4.89 4.55 11.75
N ASP A 86 5.55 5.33 12.60
CA ASP A 86 5.53 5.22 14.07
C ASP A 86 4.34 5.87 14.78
N ASP A 87 3.40 6.44 14.02
CA ASP A 87 2.13 6.90 14.60
C ASP A 87 1.17 5.72 14.83
N PRO A 88 0.48 5.63 15.98
CA PRO A 88 -0.41 4.50 16.29
C PRO A 88 -1.53 4.23 15.28
N GLY A 89 -1.93 5.25 14.51
CA GLY A 89 -2.92 5.10 13.45
C GLY A 89 -2.34 4.68 12.10
N SER A 90 -1.01 4.58 11.98
CA SER A 90 -0.31 4.29 10.74
C SER A 90 -0.08 2.80 10.54
N TYR A 91 -0.18 2.36 9.29
CA TYR A 91 0.12 1.00 8.90
C TYR A 91 0.91 0.96 7.59
N LEU A 92 1.64 -0.14 7.40
CA LEU A 92 2.25 -0.46 6.12
C LEU A 92 1.33 -1.41 5.36
N GLY A 93 0.90 -1.02 4.16
CA GLY A 93 -0.11 -1.76 3.45
C GLY A 93 -0.41 -1.20 2.07
N HIS A 94 -1.63 -1.40 1.59
CA HIS A 94 -2.09 -0.80 0.35
C HIS A 94 -3.61 -0.70 0.32
N GLY A 95 -4.09 0.31 -0.39
CA GLY A 95 -5.49 0.65 -0.60
C GLY A 95 -5.82 0.51 -2.08
N GLY A 96 -7.04 0.09 -2.38
CA GLY A 96 -7.50 -0.18 -3.74
C GLY A 96 -8.90 0.35 -3.94
N PHE A 97 -9.17 0.82 -5.16
CA PHE A 97 -10.49 1.27 -5.56
C PHE A 97 -10.79 0.78 -6.98
N THR A 98 -11.78 -0.09 -7.12
CA THR A 98 -12.19 -0.65 -8.41
C THR A 98 -13.71 -0.73 -8.49
N TYR A 99 -14.31 0.00 -9.44
CA TYR A 99 -15.76 0.15 -9.61
C TYR A 99 -16.47 0.58 -8.32
N ALA A 100 -17.20 -0.33 -7.68
CA ALA A 100 -17.98 -0.09 -6.46
C ALA A 100 -17.31 -0.69 -5.20
N TYR A 101 -16.06 -1.16 -5.32
CA TYR A 101 -15.32 -1.81 -4.24
C TYR A 101 -14.13 -0.96 -3.83
N MET A 102 -13.93 -0.84 -2.52
CA MET A 102 -12.80 -0.16 -1.90
C MET A 102 -12.20 -1.07 -0.85
N SER A 103 -10.87 -1.06 -0.74
CA SER A 103 -10.14 -1.70 0.34
C SER A 103 -9.04 -0.78 0.84
N ASP A 104 -8.80 -0.84 2.14
CA ASP A 104 -7.61 -0.32 2.80
C ASP A 104 -7.15 -1.42 3.75
N SER A 105 -5.92 -1.88 3.59
CA SER A 105 -5.45 -3.09 4.26
C SER A 105 -3.96 -3.03 4.50
N GLY A 106 -3.51 -3.54 5.63
CA GLY A 106 -2.10 -3.52 6.00
C GLY A 106 -1.85 -4.05 7.39
N TRP A 107 -0.60 -3.87 7.82
CA TRP A 107 -0.12 -4.28 9.14
C TRP A 107 0.33 -3.08 9.96
N PHE A 108 -0.09 -3.04 11.22
CA PHE A 108 0.30 -2.04 12.20
C PHE A 108 1.54 -2.53 12.95
N PRO A 109 2.67 -1.79 12.93
CA PRO A 109 3.89 -2.21 13.62
C PRO A 109 3.89 -1.98 15.15
N TYR A 110 2.83 -1.39 15.70
CA TYR A 110 2.75 -0.86 17.07
C TYR A 110 1.55 -1.41 17.82
#